data_AF-A0A0G0WNN2-F1
#
_entry.id   AF-A0A0G0WNN2-F1
#
_cell.length_a   1.000
_cell.length_b   1.000
_cell.length_c   1.000
_cell.angle_alpha   90.00
_cell.angle_beta   90.00
_cell.angle_gamma   90.00
#
_symmetry.space_group_name_H-M   'P 1'
#
loop_
_entity.id
_entity.type
_entity.pdbx_description
1 polymer ?
#
loop_
_entity_poly.entity_id
_entity_poly.type
_entity_poly.pdbx_seq_one_letter_code
_entity_poly.pdbx_strand_id
1 'polypeptide(L)'
;MGETGELPIGIAEISKPRAVQLSPRVTTVLENVAPQTEQAKSVAFMQAVLEGHVAKLQEKPEFAANDRIDKTKKYFLSIDERTGLTPFERVARMYDFLDPPTDPEQRKAFDQALKIHMQKLTEWAFDQHFQNPEQYVSHGFDHSINVANFSMQALDNLPEIVGRISEEYGISERGTRFIVQNLAFLHDIGYPLLAEKSSKSIHSATGVELVVNKEFQDALLKLVGPSKEHLMIDFEGAILFHNADVIERAYSAKIITTRGEFLALADDDSIGAVINFYSGSIYGKRLEGRTPSDMKILVKSEEKAEEVRNLLRKALGSHGLQDSQLPNIVVDNSGEGDGKFWGRRVDLEPGDKKIGLEYKPADTLNYSLLAVLRIADGVDMTPQRFSVIQRLPAFKEIYKAFGDGVSPESQLLKLIESAKQIDPVLIQSSMRYLRRVQSEESSVSQTQIHDEFEKTIKVALAQDDPTVGKEILEKGFKAMTIDRILTKYGDLGEEQLRDLRRIGILQNTESFRHFAGCESIVSVSLEPSSAGSQVRIVVDRDKFDALSGYTVREDIYDRYGHRYEEVTNASEYQIWRAFQTVQENYHGGKKIGIEVVDGNDVPVELSFVPLQKAA
;
A
#
# COMPACT_ATOMS: atom_id res chain seq x y z
N MET A 1 36.22 4.93 -54.76
CA MET A 1 36.14 3.46 -54.77
C MET A 1 36.58 3.03 -53.39
N GLY A 2 35.60 2.68 -52.56
CA GLY A 2 35.68 2.79 -51.10
C GLY A 2 36.33 1.58 -50.42
N GLU A 3 37.21 1.90 -49.48
CA GLU A 3 37.90 1.00 -48.57
C GLU A 3 36.91 0.33 -47.60
N THR A 4 36.97 -1.00 -47.51
CA THR A 4 36.25 -1.80 -46.52
C THR A 4 37.13 -1.93 -45.27
N GLY A 5 36.84 -1.11 -44.26
CA GLY A 5 37.42 -1.25 -42.92
C GLY A 5 36.72 -2.37 -42.15
N GLU A 6 37.45 -3.43 -41.86
CA GLU A 6 37.08 -4.43 -40.85
C GLU A 6 37.23 -3.79 -39.46
N LEU A 7 36.11 -3.68 -38.73
CA LEU A 7 36.12 -3.32 -37.31
C LEU A 7 36.22 -4.61 -36.45
N PRO A 8 37.09 -4.65 -35.43
CA PRO A 8 37.19 -5.78 -34.53
C PRO A 8 36.00 -5.80 -33.57
N ILE A 9 35.29 -6.93 -33.54
CA ILE A 9 34.26 -7.21 -32.53
C ILE A 9 34.99 -7.49 -31.21
N GLY A 10 35.11 -6.46 -30.38
CA GLY A 10 35.48 -6.59 -28.98
C GLY A 10 34.34 -7.26 -28.23
N ILE A 11 34.54 -8.51 -27.82
CA ILE A 11 33.69 -9.18 -26.84
C ILE A 11 33.89 -8.42 -25.52
N ALA A 12 32.88 -7.64 -25.11
CA ALA A 12 32.87 -7.01 -23.81
C ALA A 12 32.87 -8.10 -22.73
N GLU A 13 33.89 -8.09 -21.87
CA GLU A 13 33.97 -8.94 -20.69
C GLU A 13 32.69 -8.80 -19.86
N ILE A 14 32.03 -9.93 -19.61
CA ILE A 14 30.96 -10.05 -18.62
C ILE A 14 31.56 -9.63 -17.27
N SER A 15 31.14 -8.45 -16.78
CA SER A 15 31.60 -7.94 -15.50
C SER A 15 31.24 -8.94 -14.40
N LYS A 16 32.24 -9.47 -13.70
CA LYS A 16 32.07 -10.30 -12.51
C LYS A 16 31.18 -9.58 -11.49
N PRO A 17 30.32 -10.29 -10.74
CA PRO A 17 29.55 -9.70 -9.66
C PRO A 17 30.51 -8.99 -8.68
N ARG A 18 30.30 -7.69 -8.50
CA ARG A 18 31.04 -6.87 -7.54
C ARG A 18 30.73 -7.41 -6.14
N ALA A 19 31.74 -7.92 -5.44
CA ALA A 19 31.59 -8.28 -4.03
C ALA A 19 31.07 -7.06 -3.27
N VAL A 20 29.97 -7.23 -2.54
CA VAL A 20 29.45 -6.19 -1.62
C VAL A 20 30.53 -5.95 -0.57
N GLN A 21 31.21 -4.80 -0.67
CA GLN A 21 32.08 -4.31 0.39
C GLN A 21 31.17 -3.79 1.50
N LEU A 22 30.92 -4.64 2.50
CA LEU A 22 30.31 -4.22 3.76
C LEU A 22 31.20 -3.13 4.38
N SER A 23 30.57 -2.13 5.02
CA SER A 23 31.35 -1.11 5.70
C SER A 23 32.20 -1.78 6.80
N PRO A 24 33.44 -1.31 7.07
CA PRO A 24 34.30 -1.88 8.10
C PRO A 24 33.60 -1.99 9.47
N ARG A 25 32.69 -1.06 9.78
CA ARG A 25 31.86 -1.07 11.00
C ARG A 25 30.94 -2.29 11.09
N VAL A 26 30.29 -2.69 10.00
CA VAL A 26 29.38 -3.85 9.97
C VAL A 26 30.15 -5.16 10.19
N THR A 27 31.36 -5.27 9.64
CA THR A 27 32.21 -6.45 9.79
C THR A 27 32.69 -6.61 11.24
N THR A 28 33.08 -5.53 11.91
CA THR A 28 33.58 -5.55 13.29
C THR A 28 32.50 -5.88 14.34
N VAL A 29 31.24 -5.53 14.09
CA VAL A 29 30.13 -5.88 15.00
C VAL A 29 29.91 -7.39 15.03
N LEU A 30 29.95 -8.07 13.87
CA LEU A 30 29.72 -9.52 13.77
C LEU A 30 30.82 -10.37 14.42
N GLU A 31 32.06 -9.88 14.50
CA GLU A 31 33.21 -10.62 15.01
C GLU A 31 33.36 -10.59 16.54
N ASN A 32 32.65 -9.69 17.24
CA ASN A 32 32.84 -9.44 18.68
C ASN A 32 31.63 -9.77 19.57
N VAL A 33 30.60 -10.44 19.03
CA VAL A 33 29.41 -10.78 19.82
C VAL A 33 29.57 -12.14 20.51
N ALA A 34 29.36 -12.17 21.82
CA ALA A 34 29.26 -13.38 22.66
C ALA A 34 28.24 -14.40 22.08
N PRO A 35 28.16 -15.68 22.52
CA PRO A 35 27.27 -16.68 21.91
C PRO A 35 25.80 -16.26 22.05
N GLN A 36 25.33 -15.54 21.03
CA GLN A 36 23.98 -15.08 20.86
C GLN A 36 23.23 -16.07 19.97
N THR A 37 21.91 -16.16 20.16
CA THR A 37 21.03 -16.91 19.27
C THR A 37 21.14 -16.38 17.83
N GLU A 38 20.85 -17.21 16.83
CA GLU A 38 20.86 -16.78 15.41
C GLU A 38 19.92 -15.59 15.16
N GLN A 39 18.80 -15.52 15.89
CA GLN A 39 17.90 -14.37 15.86
C GLN A 39 18.60 -13.09 16.33
N ALA A 40 19.35 -13.13 17.44
CA ALA A 40 20.04 -11.96 17.97
C ALA A 40 21.19 -11.50 17.03
N LYS A 41 21.88 -12.43 16.37
CA LYS A 41 22.84 -12.09 15.30
C LYS A 41 22.16 -11.39 14.12
N SER A 42 20.99 -11.87 13.71
CA SER A 42 20.19 -11.27 12.62
C SER A 42 19.75 -9.85 12.97
N VAL A 43 19.27 -9.63 14.20
CA VAL A 43 18.90 -8.30 14.70
C VAL A 43 20.11 -7.36 14.71
N ALA A 44 21.25 -7.80 15.25
CA ALA A 44 22.47 -6.99 15.28
C ALA A 44 22.94 -6.60 13.86
N PHE A 45 22.85 -7.52 12.90
CA PHE A 45 23.19 -7.25 11.51
C PHE A 45 22.25 -6.21 10.89
N MET A 46 20.93 -6.36 11.04
CA MET A 46 19.95 -5.39 10.52
C MET A 46 20.13 -4.00 11.15
N GLN A 47 20.43 -3.92 12.46
CA GLN A 47 20.75 -2.65 13.11
C GLN A 47 21.99 -1.97 12.48
N ALA A 48 23.05 -2.75 12.21
CA ALA A 48 24.25 -2.21 11.57
C ALA A 48 23.99 -1.75 10.11
N VAL A 49 23.15 -2.47 9.36
CA VAL A 49 22.70 -2.04 8.02
C VAL A 49 21.91 -0.74 8.11
N LEU A 50 20.95 -0.65 9.05
CA LEU A 50 20.15 0.55 9.27
C LEU A 50 21.03 1.78 9.56
N GLU A 51 22.03 1.65 10.43
CA GLU A 51 22.97 2.74 10.71
C GLU A 51 23.73 3.20 9.47
N GLY A 52 24.20 2.25 8.65
CA GLY A 52 24.86 2.55 7.39
C GLY A 52 23.94 3.22 6.37
N HIS A 53 22.68 2.80 6.29
CA HIS A 53 21.69 3.39 5.39
C HIS A 53 21.32 4.82 5.80
N VAL A 54 21.04 5.04 7.09
CA VAL A 54 20.75 6.37 7.64
C VAL A 54 21.91 7.34 7.41
N ALA A 55 23.15 6.91 7.62
CA ALA A 55 24.32 7.75 7.37
C ALA A 55 24.41 8.20 5.90
N LYS A 56 24.17 7.29 4.94
CA LYS A 56 24.14 7.61 3.50
C LYS A 56 23.01 8.57 3.14
N LEU A 57 21.86 8.48 3.80
CA LEU A 57 20.77 9.42 3.58
C LEU A 57 21.12 10.82 4.11
N GLN A 58 21.72 10.90 5.30
CA GLN A 58 22.12 12.17 5.92
C GLN A 58 23.26 12.89 5.19
N GLU A 59 24.06 12.18 4.38
CA GLU A 59 25.05 12.79 3.48
C GLU A 59 24.40 13.64 2.38
N LYS A 60 23.11 13.43 2.08
CA LYS A 60 22.39 14.19 1.05
C LYS A 60 21.82 15.49 1.64
N PRO A 61 22.07 16.67 1.05
CA PRO A 61 21.62 17.95 1.59
C PRO A 61 20.12 18.05 1.87
N GLU A 62 19.30 17.39 1.06
CA GLU A 62 17.84 17.36 1.21
C GLU A 62 17.35 16.60 2.47
N PHE A 63 18.23 15.83 3.12
CA PHE A 63 17.90 14.96 4.25
C PHE A 63 18.71 15.24 5.53
N ALA A 64 19.73 16.09 5.47
CA ALA A 64 20.70 16.31 6.56
C ALA A 64 20.10 16.84 7.89
N ALA A 65 18.90 17.43 7.87
CA ALA A 65 18.20 17.95 9.05
C ALA A 65 16.77 17.42 9.18
N ASN A 66 16.51 16.21 8.67
CA ASN A 66 15.16 15.67 8.63
C ASN A 66 14.85 14.85 9.90
N ASP A 67 14.15 15.47 10.86
CA ASP A 67 13.66 14.84 12.10
C ASP A 67 12.93 13.50 11.85
N ARG A 68 12.33 13.32 10.66
CA ARG A 68 11.65 12.08 10.27
C ARG A 68 12.62 10.91 10.15
N ILE A 69 13.87 11.12 9.76
CA ILE A 69 14.89 10.05 9.69
C ILE A 69 15.13 9.46 11.07
N ASP A 70 15.31 10.32 12.08
CA ASP A 70 15.56 9.88 13.45
C ASP A 70 14.30 9.24 14.05
N LYS A 71 13.10 9.77 13.75
CA LYS A 71 11.83 9.13 14.13
C LYS A 71 11.69 7.73 13.52
N THR A 72 11.93 7.57 12.23
CA THR A 72 11.91 6.27 11.54
C THR A 72 12.95 5.31 12.12
N LYS A 73 14.18 5.78 12.34
CA LYS A 73 15.23 4.96 12.98
C LYS A 73 14.79 4.51 14.36
N LYS A 74 14.22 5.41 15.17
CA LYS A 74 13.71 5.11 16.50
C LYS A 74 12.60 4.05 16.46
N TYR A 75 11.70 4.09 15.48
CA TYR A 75 10.67 3.06 15.30
C TYR A 75 11.28 1.64 15.22
N PHE A 76 12.28 1.42 14.37
CA PHE A 76 12.90 0.10 14.20
C PHE A 76 13.67 -0.40 15.43
N LEU A 77 14.10 0.52 16.31
CA LEU A 77 14.91 0.22 17.49
C LEU A 77 14.10 0.22 18.79
N SER A 78 12.86 0.71 18.77
CA SER A 78 12.03 0.81 19.96
C SER A 78 11.19 -0.46 20.14
N ILE A 79 11.08 -0.89 21.40
CA ILE A 79 10.21 -2.01 21.76
C ILE A 79 8.75 -1.57 21.55
N ASP A 80 7.99 -2.33 20.78
CA ASP A 80 6.54 -2.22 20.73
C ASP A 80 5.98 -2.84 22.02
N GLU A 81 5.47 -2.00 22.93
CA GLU A 81 4.93 -2.40 24.23
C GLU A 81 3.90 -3.54 24.15
N ARG A 82 3.18 -3.66 23.03
CA ARG A 82 2.15 -4.69 22.83
C ARG A 82 2.75 -6.07 22.61
N THR A 83 3.87 -6.13 21.90
CA THR A 83 4.51 -7.40 21.53
C THR A 83 5.72 -7.72 22.39
N GLY A 84 6.26 -6.72 23.09
CA GLY A 84 7.53 -6.81 23.81
C GLY A 84 8.75 -6.91 22.89
N LEU A 85 8.60 -6.61 21.59
CA LEU A 85 9.63 -6.76 20.57
C LEU A 85 9.77 -5.50 19.74
N THR A 86 10.97 -5.26 19.24
CA THR A 86 11.26 -4.29 18.18
C THR A 86 10.75 -4.81 16.82
N PRO A 87 10.51 -3.92 15.84
CA PRO A 87 10.24 -4.33 14.46
C PRO A 87 11.29 -5.30 13.89
N PHE A 88 12.59 -5.09 14.16
CA PHE A 88 13.64 -6.00 13.71
C PHE A 88 13.62 -7.37 14.40
N GLU A 89 13.26 -7.45 15.68
CA GLU A 89 13.09 -8.75 16.33
C GLU A 89 11.91 -9.53 15.75
N ARG A 90 10.83 -8.84 15.34
CA ARG A 90 9.69 -9.45 14.64
C ARG A 90 10.09 -9.99 13.26
N VAL A 91 10.82 -9.20 12.47
CA VAL A 91 11.36 -9.63 11.16
C VAL A 91 12.35 -10.78 11.32
N ALA A 92 13.21 -10.75 12.35
CA ALA A 92 14.25 -11.76 12.54
C ALA A 92 13.68 -13.17 12.75
N ARG A 93 12.46 -13.31 13.28
CA ARG A 93 11.77 -14.60 13.46
C ARG A 93 11.51 -15.32 12.14
N MET A 94 11.44 -14.60 11.03
CA MET A 94 11.30 -15.21 9.71
C MET A 94 12.47 -16.16 9.41
N TYR A 95 13.68 -15.80 9.85
CA TYR A 95 14.89 -16.60 9.60
C TYR A 95 14.93 -17.89 10.42
N ASP A 96 14.11 -18.01 11.47
CA ASP A 96 13.93 -19.25 12.23
C ASP A 96 13.23 -20.35 11.41
N PHE A 97 12.70 -20.04 10.22
CA PHE A 97 12.14 -20.99 9.26
C PHE A 97 13.13 -21.46 8.20
N LEU A 98 14.36 -20.96 8.20
CA LEU A 98 15.35 -21.43 7.25
C LEU A 98 15.96 -22.77 7.70
N ASP A 99 16.42 -23.54 6.72
CA ASP A 99 17.09 -24.83 6.91
C ASP A 99 18.54 -24.70 6.40
N PRO A 100 19.49 -24.21 7.22
CA PRO A 100 20.85 -23.96 6.77
C PRO A 100 21.55 -25.24 6.32
N PRO A 101 22.26 -25.23 5.17
CA PRO A 101 23.04 -26.39 4.73
C PRO A 101 24.11 -26.77 5.74
N THR A 102 24.37 -28.08 5.86
CA THR A 102 25.47 -28.62 6.67
C THR A 102 26.79 -28.68 5.92
N ASP A 103 26.74 -28.73 4.58
CA ASP A 103 27.93 -28.68 3.74
C ASP A 103 28.62 -27.30 3.84
N PRO A 104 29.94 -27.22 4.08
CA PRO A 104 30.62 -25.95 4.31
C PRO A 104 30.56 -24.96 3.13
N GLU A 105 30.63 -25.44 1.89
CA GLU A 105 30.60 -24.57 0.71
C GLU A 105 29.19 -24.03 0.47
N GLN A 106 28.18 -24.90 0.56
CA GLN A 106 26.78 -24.50 0.48
C GLN A 106 26.40 -23.57 1.65
N ARG A 107 26.93 -23.82 2.85
CA ARG A 107 26.70 -22.96 4.02
C ARG A 107 27.26 -21.55 3.80
N LYS A 108 28.47 -21.43 3.23
CA LYS A 108 29.05 -20.12 2.90
C LYS A 108 28.18 -19.36 1.90
N ALA A 109 27.68 -20.04 0.87
CA ALA A 109 26.77 -19.43 -0.12
C ALA A 109 25.43 -19.02 0.51
N PHE A 110 24.89 -19.84 1.41
CA PHE A 110 23.70 -19.55 2.19
C PHE A 110 23.88 -18.32 3.10
N ASP A 111 24.98 -18.26 3.86
CA ASP A 111 25.25 -17.12 4.75
C ASP A 111 25.45 -15.81 3.95
N GLN A 112 26.02 -15.89 2.75
CA GLN A 112 26.11 -14.73 1.85
C GLN A 112 24.72 -14.30 1.34
N ALA A 113 23.87 -15.25 0.93
CA ALA A 113 22.49 -14.97 0.54
C ALA A 113 21.70 -14.34 1.69
N LEU A 114 21.88 -14.84 2.91
CA LEU A 114 21.23 -14.34 4.11
C LEU A 114 21.57 -12.87 4.37
N LYS A 115 22.84 -12.50 4.24
CA LYS A 115 23.30 -11.11 4.39
C LYS A 115 22.73 -10.19 3.31
N ILE A 116 22.75 -10.63 2.05
CA ILE A 116 22.17 -9.86 0.92
C ILE A 116 20.69 -9.61 1.18
N HIS A 117 19.96 -10.66 1.56
CA HIS A 117 18.53 -10.59 1.85
C HIS A 117 18.23 -9.62 3.01
N MET A 118 18.87 -9.82 4.17
CA MET A 118 18.69 -8.95 5.33
C MET A 118 19.03 -7.49 5.01
N GLN A 119 20.09 -7.25 4.22
CA GLN A 119 20.47 -5.91 3.82
C GLN A 119 19.36 -5.23 3.01
N LYS A 120 18.89 -5.89 1.94
CA LYS A 120 17.84 -5.33 1.06
C LYS A 120 16.54 -5.11 1.79
N LEU A 121 16.08 -6.10 2.57
CA LEU A 121 14.87 -5.99 3.36
C LEU A 121 14.96 -4.83 4.37
N THR A 122 16.11 -4.65 5.03
CA THR A 122 16.31 -3.55 5.98
C THR A 122 16.25 -2.17 5.29
N GLU A 123 16.95 -2.01 4.17
CA GLU A 123 16.98 -0.77 3.39
C GLU A 123 15.55 -0.42 2.90
N TRP A 124 14.85 -1.39 2.31
CA TRP A 124 13.49 -1.19 1.79
C TRP A 124 12.44 -0.98 2.88
N ALA A 125 12.51 -1.73 3.98
CA ALA A 125 11.63 -1.52 5.13
C ALA A 125 11.78 -0.12 5.72
N PHE A 126 13.03 0.37 5.84
CA PHE A 126 13.30 1.72 6.28
C PHE A 126 12.70 2.74 5.31
N ASP A 127 12.97 2.62 4.02
CA ASP A 127 12.48 3.55 3.00
C ASP A 127 10.95 3.58 2.96
N GLN A 128 10.29 2.42 3.06
CA GLN A 128 8.83 2.29 3.15
C GLN A 128 8.28 3.06 4.35
N HIS A 129 8.80 2.81 5.56
CA HIS A 129 8.32 3.49 6.75
C HIS A 129 8.69 4.99 6.75
N PHE A 130 9.86 5.35 6.22
CA PHE A 130 10.30 6.74 6.10
C PHE A 130 9.44 7.54 5.13
N GLN A 131 8.95 6.95 4.05
CA GLN A 131 8.08 7.65 3.09
C GLN A 131 6.58 7.54 3.44
N ASN A 132 6.20 6.69 4.40
CA ASN A 132 4.82 6.48 4.82
C ASN A 132 4.05 7.78 5.14
N PRO A 133 3.06 8.18 4.33
CA PRO A 133 2.29 9.38 4.60
C PRO A 133 1.37 9.15 5.81
N GLU A 134 1.65 9.81 6.93
CA GLU A 134 0.88 9.67 8.18
C GLU A 134 -0.55 10.26 8.11
N GLN A 135 -1.01 10.65 6.92
CA GLN A 135 -2.34 11.24 6.71
C GLN A 135 -3.48 10.22 6.83
N TYR A 136 -3.28 8.99 6.34
CA TYR A 136 -4.32 7.95 6.22
C TYR A 136 -3.94 6.70 7.02
N VAL A 137 -4.54 5.55 6.70
CA VAL A 137 -4.03 4.22 7.12
C VAL A 137 -2.54 4.10 6.82
N SER A 138 -1.80 3.42 7.69
CA SER A 138 -0.38 3.23 7.47
C SER A 138 -0.13 2.42 6.21
N HIS A 139 0.76 2.92 5.37
CA HIS A 139 1.42 2.19 4.28
C HIS A 139 2.91 1.96 4.60
N GLY A 140 3.29 2.21 5.87
CA GLY A 140 4.62 2.01 6.38
C GLY A 140 4.88 0.54 6.68
N PHE A 141 6.12 0.25 7.07
CA PHE A 141 6.52 -1.13 7.34
C PHE A 141 5.76 -1.77 8.52
N ASP A 142 5.18 -0.98 9.42
CA ASP A 142 4.25 -1.45 10.46
C ASP A 142 3.05 -2.22 9.89
N HIS A 143 2.49 -1.75 8.78
CA HIS A 143 1.42 -2.46 8.06
C HIS A 143 1.94 -3.80 7.51
N SER A 144 3.09 -3.80 6.84
CA SER A 144 3.71 -5.04 6.35
C SER A 144 3.93 -6.09 7.44
N ILE A 145 4.29 -5.68 8.67
CA ILE A 145 4.41 -6.62 9.79
C ILE A 145 3.04 -7.10 10.30
N ASN A 146 1.99 -6.30 10.24
CA ASN A 146 0.63 -6.76 10.54
C ASN A 146 0.16 -7.79 9.50
N VAL A 147 0.36 -7.52 8.21
CA VAL A 147 0.06 -8.45 7.11
C VAL A 147 0.83 -9.76 7.27
N ALA A 148 2.11 -9.70 7.67
CA ALA A 148 2.91 -10.88 7.96
C ALA A 148 2.33 -11.69 9.13
N ASN A 149 1.89 -11.02 10.20
CA ASN A 149 1.25 -11.68 11.34
C ASN A 149 -0.07 -12.37 10.95
N PHE A 150 -0.94 -11.69 10.21
CA PHE A 150 -2.20 -12.28 9.72
C PHE A 150 -1.94 -13.45 8.78
N SER A 151 -0.95 -13.34 7.89
CA SER A 151 -0.54 -14.43 7.01
C SER A 151 -0.10 -15.65 7.81
N MET A 152 0.71 -15.46 8.85
CA MET A 152 1.14 -16.57 9.72
C MET A 152 0.01 -17.20 10.51
N GLN A 153 -0.91 -16.38 11.03
CA GLN A 153 -2.11 -16.89 11.69
C GLN A 153 -2.98 -17.73 10.74
N ALA A 154 -3.13 -17.30 9.48
CA ALA A 154 -3.83 -18.07 8.47
C ALA A 154 -3.15 -19.42 8.20
N LEU A 155 -1.81 -19.45 8.11
CA LEU A 155 -1.05 -20.70 7.95
C LEU A 155 -1.13 -21.62 9.17
N ASP A 156 -1.26 -21.07 10.37
CA ASP A 156 -1.41 -21.84 11.62
C ASP A 156 -2.83 -22.41 11.77
N ASN A 157 -3.84 -21.64 11.40
CA ASN A 157 -5.25 -22.05 11.49
C ASN A 157 -5.67 -23.00 10.36
N LEU A 158 -5.04 -22.91 9.18
CA LEU A 158 -5.31 -23.73 8.00
C LEU A 158 -3.99 -24.36 7.49
N PRO A 159 -3.41 -25.34 8.22
CA PRO A 159 -2.11 -25.93 7.91
C PRO A 159 -2.04 -26.60 6.54
N GLU A 160 -3.17 -27.00 5.95
CA GLU A 160 -3.25 -27.51 4.58
C GLU A 160 -2.75 -26.52 3.52
N ILE A 161 -2.83 -25.20 3.79
CA ILE A 161 -2.25 -24.16 2.92
C ILE A 161 -0.72 -24.32 2.87
N VAL A 162 -0.09 -24.64 4.00
CA VAL A 162 1.37 -24.83 4.09
C VAL A 162 1.80 -26.01 3.24
N GLY A 163 1.12 -27.15 3.40
CA GLY A 163 1.37 -28.35 2.61
C GLY A 163 1.17 -28.10 1.12
N ARG A 164 0.11 -27.37 0.75
CA ARG A 164 -0.17 -27.07 -0.65
C ARG A 164 0.91 -26.19 -1.31
N ILE A 165 1.33 -25.11 -0.66
CA ILE A 165 2.41 -24.24 -1.16
C ILE A 165 3.73 -25.03 -1.26
N SER A 166 4.02 -25.86 -0.25
CA SER A 166 5.21 -26.72 -0.22
C SER A 166 5.25 -27.66 -1.44
N GLU A 167 4.15 -28.34 -1.73
CA GLU A 167 4.00 -29.21 -2.91
C GLU A 167 4.03 -28.44 -4.23
N GLU A 168 3.33 -27.30 -4.30
CA GLU A 168 3.20 -26.44 -5.48
C GLU A 168 4.58 -26.00 -5.96
N TYR A 169 5.44 -25.53 -5.04
CA TYR A 169 6.75 -24.98 -5.39
C TYR A 169 7.93 -25.92 -5.12
N GLY A 170 7.70 -27.10 -4.54
CA GLY A 170 8.75 -28.08 -4.24
C GLY A 170 9.72 -27.61 -3.15
N ILE A 171 9.24 -26.81 -2.19
CA ILE A 171 10.02 -26.23 -1.08
C ILE A 171 9.59 -26.86 0.25
N SER A 172 10.38 -26.74 1.32
CA SER A 172 9.97 -27.27 2.64
C SER A 172 8.78 -26.47 3.22
N GLU A 173 8.00 -27.07 4.14
CA GLU A 173 6.94 -26.35 4.87
C GLU A 173 7.49 -25.12 5.63
N ARG A 174 8.74 -25.21 6.10
CA ARG A 174 9.43 -24.09 6.73
C ARG A 174 9.80 -23.03 5.68
N GLY A 175 10.29 -23.44 4.50
CA GLY A 175 10.47 -22.58 3.34
C GLY A 175 9.18 -21.87 2.90
N THR A 176 8.03 -22.53 2.97
CA THR A 176 6.71 -21.93 2.74
C THR A 176 6.45 -20.76 3.70
N ARG A 177 6.66 -20.96 5.00
CA ARG A 177 6.46 -19.89 6.00
C ARG A 177 7.41 -18.72 5.77
N PHE A 178 8.67 -19.02 5.42
CA PHE A 178 9.64 -18.00 5.04
C PHE A 178 9.20 -17.19 3.82
N ILE A 179 8.71 -17.84 2.75
CA ILE A 179 8.34 -17.12 1.53
C ILE A 179 7.07 -16.29 1.68
N VAL A 180 6.08 -16.79 2.44
CA VAL A 180 4.85 -16.05 2.74
C VAL A 180 5.14 -14.81 3.58
N GLN A 181 6.03 -14.91 4.58
CA GLN A 181 6.43 -13.72 5.35
C GLN A 181 7.17 -12.70 4.48
N ASN A 182 8.07 -13.15 3.59
CA ASN A 182 8.74 -12.24 2.65
C ASN A 182 7.75 -11.53 1.75
N LEU A 183 6.77 -12.26 1.22
CA LEU A 183 5.72 -11.68 0.40
C LEU A 183 4.97 -10.57 1.17
N ALA A 184 4.58 -10.84 2.42
CA ALA A 184 3.94 -9.85 3.28
C ALA A 184 4.86 -8.65 3.61
N PHE A 185 6.16 -8.86 3.83
CA PHE A 185 7.09 -7.76 4.09
C PHE A 185 7.36 -6.88 2.86
N LEU A 186 7.25 -7.47 1.65
CA LEU A 186 7.70 -6.84 0.41
C LEU A 186 6.56 -6.30 -0.47
N HIS A 187 5.29 -6.60 -0.19
CA HIS A 187 4.19 -6.23 -1.08
C HIS A 187 4.07 -4.70 -1.33
N ASP A 188 4.40 -3.89 -0.32
CA ASP A 188 4.23 -2.44 -0.32
C ASP A 188 5.53 -1.63 -0.54
N ILE A 189 6.66 -2.28 -0.85
CA ILE A 189 7.98 -1.62 -0.96
C ILE A 189 8.09 -0.64 -2.14
N GLY A 190 7.10 -0.60 -3.03
CA GLY A 190 7.06 0.34 -4.13
C GLY A 190 6.58 1.75 -3.74
N TYR A 191 5.94 1.93 -2.57
CA TYR A 191 5.41 3.24 -2.14
C TYR A 191 6.46 4.36 -2.11
N PRO A 192 7.69 4.15 -1.58
CA PRO A 192 8.74 5.17 -1.59
C PRO A 192 9.10 5.71 -2.97
N LEU A 193 8.80 4.94 -4.01
CA LEU A 193 9.16 5.25 -5.40
C LEU A 193 8.04 5.96 -6.17
N LEU A 194 6.89 6.17 -5.53
CA LEU A 194 5.80 6.94 -6.11
C LEU A 194 6.05 8.44 -5.99
N ALA A 195 5.64 9.21 -7.00
CA ALA A 195 5.59 10.66 -6.87
C ALA A 195 4.47 11.06 -5.88
N GLU A 196 4.58 12.23 -5.24
CA GLU A 196 3.63 12.72 -4.20
C GLU A 196 2.15 12.76 -4.63
N LYS A 197 1.84 12.59 -5.92
CA LYS A 197 0.48 12.58 -6.46
C LYS A 197 0.15 11.34 -7.32
N SER A 198 1.03 10.35 -7.39
CA SER A 198 0.76 9.09 -8.11
C SER A 198 -0.31 8.27 -7.39
N SER A 199 -1.08 7.46 -8.12
CA SER A 199 -2.08 6.59 -7.47
C SER A 199 -1.41 5.53 -6.63
N LYS A 200 -2.11 5.18 -5.54
CA LYS A 200 -1.70 4.11 -4.64
C LYS A 200 -1.45 2.83 -5.40
N SER A 201 -2.30 2.44 -6.35
CA SER A 201 -2.24 1.14 -7.01
C SER A 201 -0.98 0.86 -7.86
N ILE A 202 -0.18 1.89 -8.17
CA ILE A 202 1.09 1.72 -8.90
C ILE A 202 2.21 1.13 -8.03
N HIS A 203 2.10 1.24 -6.69
CA HIS A 203 3.16 0.78 -5.80
C HIS A 203 3.46 -0.71 -6.04
N SER A 204 2.46 -1.52 -6.37
CA SER A 204 2.59 -2.96 -6.59
C SER A 204 3.51 -3.25 -7.77
N ALA A 205 3.29 -2.58 -8.90
CA ALA A 205 4.15 -2.68 -10.07
C ALA A 205 5.58 -2.19 -9.79
N THR A 206 5.70 -1.12 -9.02
CA THR A 206 7.00 -0.56 -8.64
C THR A 206 7.74 -1.42 -7.62
N GLY A 207 7.02 -2.14 -6.77
CA GLY A 207 7.56 -3.13 -5.83
C GLY A 207 8.08 -4.36 -6.56
N VAL A 208 7.36 -4.85 -7.58
CA VAL A 208 7.83 -5.92 -8.48
C VAL A 208 9.20 -5.57 -9.06
N GLU A 209 9.38 -4.34 -9.53
CA GLU A 209 10.65 -3.86 -10.08
C GLU A 209 11.85 -3.95 -9.13
N LEU A 210 11.59 -3.85 -7.83
CA LEU A 210 12.62 -4.03 -6.80
C LEU A 210 12.92 -5.52 -6.57
N VAL A 211 11.90 -6.38 -6.55
CA VAL A 211 12.07 -7.81 -6.26
C VAL A 211 12.53 -8.65 -7.46
N VAL A 212 12.35 -8.18 -8.71
CA VAL A 212 12.92 -8.82 -9.92
C VAL A 212 14.44 -8.63 -10.05
N ASN A 213 15.04 -7.91 -9.10
CA ASN A 213 16.49 -7.79 -9.02
C ASN A 213 17.14 -9.18 -8.89
N LYS A 214 17.94 -9.57 -9.88
CA LYS A 214 18.57 -10.89 -9.94
C LYS A 214 19.39 -11.24 -8.69
N GLU A 215 20.14 -10.29 -8.14
CA GLU A 215 20.92 -10.53 -6.92
C GLU A 215 20.01 -10.87 -5.72
N PHE A 216 18.89 -10.16 -5.59
CA PHE A 216 17.89 -10.42 -4.56
C PHE A 216 17.18 -11.77 -4.77
N GLN A 217 16.71 -12.08 -5.98
CA GLN A 217 16.07 -13.37 -6.27
C GLN A 217 17.02 -14.55 -6.09
N ASP A 218 18.25 -14.42 -6.58
CA ASP A 218 19.29 -15.43 -6.41
C ASP A 218 19.62 -15.66 -4.92
N ALA A 219 19.48 -14.64 -4.07
CA ALA A 219 19.60 -14.78 -2.62
C ALA A 219 18.38 -15.49 -2.03
N LEU A 220 17.17 -15.05 -2.37
CA LEU A 220 15.92 -15.63 -1.87
C LEU A 220 15.81 -17.13 -2.21
N LEU A 221 16.08 -17.51 -3.46
CA LEU A 221 16.09 -18.91 -3.90
C LEU A 221 17.15 -19.75 -3.17
N LYS A 222 18.34 -19.20 -2.90
CA LYS A 222 19.36 -19.91 -2.10
C LYS A 222 18.92 -20.15 -0.66
N LEU A 223 18.14 -19.23 -0.08
CA LEU A 223 17.63 -19.36 1.29
C LEU A 223 16.52 -20.39 1.39
N VAL A 224 15.61 -20.44 0.41
CA VAL A 224 14.51 -21.42 0.37
C VAL A 224 14.98 -22.81 -0.05
N GLY A 225 16.09 -22.90 -0.80
CA GLY A 225 16.65 -24.15 -1.28
C GLY A 225 16.11 -24.55 -2.66
N PRO A 226 16.21 -25.83 -3.06
CA PRO A 226 15.67 -26.30 -4.33
C PRO A 226 14.18 -25.94 -4.46
N SER A 227 13.79 -25.34 -5.58
CA SER A 227 12.42 -24.94 -5.85
C SER A 227 12.09 -25.11 -7.34
N LYS A 228 10.81 -25.11 -7.67
CA LYS A 228 10.35 -25.08 -9.07
C LYS A 228 10.51 -23.69 -9.67
N GLU A 229 10.68 -23.65 -11.00
CA GLU A 229 11.01 -22.42 -11.75
C GLU A 229 9.94 -21.31 -11.64
N HIS A 230 8.68 -21.67 -11.40
CA HIS A 230 7.58 -20.70 -11.35
C HIS A 230 7.37 -20.04 -9.97
N LEU A 231 8.13 -20.42 -8.93
CA LEU A 231 8.00 -19.80 -7.59
C LEU A 231 8.17 -18.29 -7.65
N MET A 232 9.23 -17.80 -8.32
CA MET A 232 9.48 -16.36 -8.40
C MET A 232 8.46 -15.64 -9.28
N ILE A 233 7.97 -16.29 -10.33
CA ILE A 233 6.91 -15.74 -11.19
C ILE A 233 5.63 -15.52 -10.38
N ASP A 234 5.23 -16.50 -9.56
CA ASP A 234 4.04 -16.37 -8.72
C ASP A 234 4.25 -15.43 -7.54
N PHE A 235 5.47 -15.34 -7.00
CA PHE A 235 5.84 -14.36 -5.98
C PHE A 235 5.70 -12.93 -6.50
N GLU A 236 6.24 -12.66 -7.70
CA GLU A 236 6.10 -11.37 -8.40
C GLU A 236 4.63 -11.10 -8.73
N GLY A 237 3.90 -12.10 -9.24
CA GLY A 237 2.48 -12.01 -9.50
C GLY A 237 1.67 -11.69 -8.25
N ALA A 238 2.01 -12.30 -7.12
CA ALA A 238 1.36 -12.03 -5.84
C ALA A 238 1.56 -10.57 -5.42
N ILE A 239 2.78 -10.03 -5.51
CA ILE A 239 3.04 -8.60 -5.26
C ILE A 239 2.29 -7.73 -6.26
N LEU A 240 2.28 -8.05 -7.55
CA LEU A 240 1.64 -7.22 -8.56
C LEU A 240 0.12 -7.11 -8.38
N PHE A 241 -0.53 -8.23 -8.06
CA PHE A 241 -1.98 -8.35 -8.08
C PHE A 241 -2.63 -8.33 -6.70
N HIS A 242 -1.89 -8.13 -5.60
CA HIS A 242 -2.49 -8.16 -4.25
C HIS A 242 -3.58 -7.11 -4.06
N ASN A 243 -3.51 -5.97 -4.75
CA ASN A 243 -4.54 -4.94 -4.68
C ASN A 243 -5.66 -5.11 -5.73
N ALA A 244 -5.61 -6.13 -6.61
CA ALA A 244 -6.58 -6.36 -7.68
C ALA A 244 -7.68 -7.35 -7.26
N ASP A 245 -8.27 -7.09 -6.09
CA ASP A 245 -9.23 -7.96 -5.40
C ASP A 245 -10.70 -7.68 -5.78
N VAL A 246 -11.00 -6.65 -6.58
CA VAL A 246 -12.37 -6.30 -7.00
C VAL A 246 -12.42 -6.00 -8.50
N ILE A 247 -13.49 -6.44 -9.19
CA ILE A 247 -13.78 -6.08 -10.57
C ILE A 247 -14.53 -4.74 -10.60
N GLU A 248 -13.88 -3.68 -11.04
CA GLU A 248 -14.47 -2.32 -11.09
C GLU A 248 -14.86 -1.88 -12.51
N ARG A 249 -14.25 -2.49 -13.55
CA ARG A 249 -14.41 -2.04 -14.92
C ARG A 249 -14.01 -3.10 -15.96
N ALA A 250 -14.63 -2.98 -17.13
CA ALA A 250 -14.22 -3.67 -18.35
C ALA A 250 -13.30 -2.79 -19.23
N TYR A 251 -12.25 -3.40 -19.77
CA TYR A 251 -11.20 -2.81 -20.59
C TYR A 251 -11.11 -3.52 -21.93
N SER A 252 -10.61 -2.84 -22.95
CA SER A 252 -10.59 -3.34 -24.34
C SER A 252 -9.21 -3.81 -24.80
N ALA A 253 -8.15 -3.47 -24.05
CA ALA A 253 -6.80 -3.95 -24.27
C ALA A 253 -6.14 -4.37 -22.95
N LYS A 254 -5.26 -5.37 -23.04
CA LYS A 254 -4.34 -5.77 -21.96
C LYS A 254 -2.91 -5.58 -22.45
N ILE A 255 -2.13 -4.78 -21.73
CA ILE A 255 -0.73 -4.47 -22.04
C ILE A 255 0.14 -5.29 -21.10
N ILE A 256 0.83 -6.28 -21.65
CA ILE A 256 1.81 -7.11 -20.95
C ILE A 256 3.18 -6.50 -21.16
N THR A 257 3.86 -6.20 -20.07
CA THR A 257 5.25 -5.75 -20.05
C THR A 257 6.11 -6.84 -19.40
N THR A 258 7.43 -6.71 -19.49
CA THR A 258 8.36 -7.58 -18.74
C THR A 258 8.24 -7.45 -17.22
N ARG A 259 7.47 -6.47 -16.72
CA ARG A 259 7.45 -6.02 -15.32
C ARG A 259 6.02 -5.85 -14.78
N GLY A 260 5.00 -6.31 -15.52
CA GLY A 260 3.61 -6.28 -15.08
C GLY A 260 2.58 -6.20 -16.21
N GLU A 261 1.31 -6.41 -15.86
CA GLU A 261 0.18 -6.45 -16.79
C GLU A 261 -0.82 -5.33 -16.46
N PHE A 262 -1.16 -4.51 -17.46
CA PHE A 262 -2.09 -3.39 -17.34
C PHE A 262 -3.30 -3.59 -18.24
N LEU A 263 -4.42 -3.02 -17.85
CA LEU A 263 -5.63 -2.95 -18.66
C LEU A 263 -5.86 -1.52 -19.12
N ALA A 264 -6.28 -1.35 -20.38
CA ALA A 264 -6.50 -0.04 -21.00
C ALA A 264 -7.81 -0.01 -21.79
N LEU A 265 -8.40 1.17 -21.92
CA LEU A 265 -9.60 1.41 -22.75
C LEU A 265 -9.34 1.41 -24.26
N ALA A 266 -8.11 1.10 -24.66
CA ALA A 266 -7.65 1.10 -26.05
C ALA A 266 -7.88 2.44 -26.76
N ASP A 267 -7.63 3.55 -26.06
CA ASP A 267 -7.53 4.90 -26.64
C ASP A 267 -6.06 5.41 -26.60
N ASP A 268 -5.78 6.47 -27.39
CA ASP A 268 -4.44 7.09 -27.51
C ASP A 268 -3.88 7.42 -26.12
N ASP A 269 -4.70 8.02 -25.25
CA ASP A 269 -4.29 8.50 -23.93
C ASP A 269 -3.89 7.35 -23.00
N SER A 270 -4.71 6.28 -22.93
CA SER A 270 -4.49 5.16 -22.00
C SER A 270 -3.24 4.38 -22.37
N ILE A 271 -3.09 4.05 -23.66
CA ILE A 271 -1.94 3.27 -24.12
C ILE A 271 -0.67 4.13 -24.01
N GLY A 272 -0.75 5.41 -24.38
CA GLY A 272 0.33 6.37 -24.22
C GLY A 272 0.78 6.52 -22.77
N ALA A 273 -0.16 6.59 -21.82
CA ALA A 273 0.14 6.68 -20.39
C ALA A 273 0.94 5.47 -19.87
N VAL A 274 0.54 4.24 -20.22
CA VAL A 274 1.28 3.02 -19.83
C VAL A 274 2.67 3.01 -20.45
N ILE A 275 2.78 3.35 -21.74
CA ILE A 275 4.08 3.42 -22.43
C ILE A 275 4.98 4.47 -21.81
N ASN A 276 4.48 5.67 -21.53
CA ASN A 276 5.25 6.75 -20.93
C ASN A 276 5.69 6.41 -19.51
N PHE A 277 4.81 5.83 -18.70
CA PHE A 277 5.14 5.36 -17.37
C PHE A 277 6.25 4.30 -17.39
N TYR A 278 6.15 3.31 -18.28
CA TYR A 278 7.14 2.23 -18.39
C TYR A 278 8.41 2.60 -19.14
N SER A 279 8.39 3.59 -20.03
CA SER A 279 9.56 4.09 -20.76
C SER A 279 10.27 5.26 -20.05
N GLY A 280 9.60 5.86 -19.06
CA GLY A 280 10.10 6.97 -18.26
C GLY A 280 11.27 6.58 -17.33
N SER A 281 12.00 7.60 -16.88
CA SER A 281 13.02 7.42 -15.83
C SER A 281 12.37 7.45 -14.45
N ILE A 282 12.66 6.47 -13.61
CA ILE A 282 12.35 6.54 -12.18
C ILE A 282 13.59 7.15 -11.50
N TYR A 283 13.44 8.23 -10.73
CA TYR A 283 14.53 9.00 -10.10
C TYR A 283 15.60 9.59 -11.05
N GLY A 284 15.24 9.97 -12.27
CA GLY A 284 16.23 10.43 -13.25
C GLY A 284 17.22 9.34 -13.69
N LYS A 285 17.03 8.09 -13.26
CA LYS A 285 17.72 6.92 -13.80
C LYS A 285 16.85 6.32 -14.88
N ARG A 286 17.31 6.43 -16.13
CA ARG A 286 16.78 5.62 -17.23
C ARG A 286 17.13 4.18 -16.89
N LEU A 287 16.12 3.36 -16.63
CA LEU A 287 16.34 1.94 -16.38
C LEU A 287 16.72 1.31 -17.73
N GLU A 288 17.95 0.77 -17.80
CA GLU A 288 18.52 0.20 -19.02
C GLU A 288 17.63 -0.95 -19.54
N GLY A 289 17.48 -1.05 -20.87
CA GLY A 289 16.76 -2.16 -21.52
C GLY A 289 15.23 -2.00 -21.65
N ARG A 290 14.70 -0.78 -21.59
CA ARG A 290 13.27 -0.49 -21.78
C ARG A 290 12.99 -0.06 -23.21
N THR A 291 12.49 -0.98 -24.05
CA THR A 291 11.93 -0.61 -25.36
C THR A 291 10.45 -0.96 -25.45
N PRO A 292 9.59 -0.10 -26.04
CA PRO A 292 8.19 -0.46 -26.28
C PRO A 292 8.01 -1.76 -27.09
N SER A 293 9.01 -2.16 -27.87
CA SER A 293 9.04 -3.46 -28.58
C SER A 293 9.05 -4.69 -27.66
N ASP A 294 9.42 -4.54 -26.38
CA ASP A 294 9.36 -5.62 -25.38
C ASP A 294 7.95 -5.79 -24.79
N MET A 295 7.01 -4.91 -25.15
CA MET A 295 5.62 -4.98 -24.71
C MET A 295 4.78 -5.83 -25.68
N LYS A 296 3.81 -6.55 -25.11
CA LYS A 296 2.80 -7.30 -25.85
C LYS A 296 1.42 -6.74 -25.50
N ILE A 297 0.66 -6.30 -26.50
CA ILE A 297 -0.70 -5.80 -26.30
C ILE A 297 -1.68 -6.85 -26.80
N LEU A 298 -2.51 -7.35 -25.90
CA LEU A 298 -3.61 -8.25 -26.19
C LEU A 298 -4.89 -7.45 -26.43
N VAL A 299 -5.61 -7.79 -27.48
CA VAL A 299 -6.93 -7.24 -27.82
C VAL A 299 -7.87 -8.38 -28.23
N LYS A 300 -9.18 -8.17 -28.17
CA LYS A 300 -10.16 -9.24 -28.42
C LYS A 300 -10.66 -9.35 -29.87
N SER A 301 -10.23 -8.46 -30.77
CA SER A 301 -10.59 -8.53 -32.20
C SER A 301 -9.52 -7.91 -33.10
N GLU A 302 -9.48 -8.33 -34.37
CA GLU A 302 -8.55 -7.75 -35.36
C GLU A 302 -8.89 -6.30 -35.69
N GLU A 303 -10.17 -5.92 -35.67
CA GLU A 303 -10.60 -4.52 -35.79
C GLU A 303 -9.98 -3.66 -34.70
N LYS A 304 -10.02 -4.13 -33.45
CA LYS A 304 -9.41 -3.44 -32.31
C LYS A 304 -7.88 -3.46 -32.39
N ALA A 305 -7.29 -4.52 -32.94
CA ALA A 305 -5.84 -4.57 -33.17
C ALA A 305 -5.38 -3.47 -34.13
N GLU A 306 -6.11 -3.25 -35.22
CA GLU A 306 -5.78 -2.21 -36.19
C GLU A 306 -6.00 -0.80 -35.63
N GLU A 307 -7.06 -0.60 -34.83
CA GLU A 307 -7.26 0.65 -34.08
C GLU A 307 -6.04 0.94 -33.18
N VAL A 308 -5.63 -0.01 -32.35
CA VAL A 308 -4.48 0.11 -31.45
C VAL A 308 -3.17 0.35 -32.23
N ARG A 309 -2.93 -0.33 -33.36
CA ARG A 309 -1.76 -0.08 -34.22
C ARG A 309 -1.70 1.38 -34.67
N ASN A 310 -2.82 1.94 -35.12
CA ASN A 310 -2.88 3.31 -35.61
C ASN A 310 -2.67 4.34 -34.49
N LEU A 311 -3.23 4.08 -33.31
CA LEU A 311 -3.02 4.89 -32.11
C LEU A 311 -1.53 4.89 -31.71
N LEU A 312 -0.90 3.71 -31.62
CA LEU A 312 0.52 3.59 -31.28
C LEU A 312 1.43 4.29 -32.28
N ARG A 313 1.19 4.16 -33.59
CA ARG A 313 1.97 4.89 -34.61
C ARG A 313 1.93 6.40 -34.38
N LYS A 314 0.76 6.93 -34.03
CA LYS A 314 0.57 8.37 -33.74
C LYS A 314 1.25 8.78 -32.43
N ALA A 315 1.05 8.02 -31.35
CA ALA A 315 1.65 8.28 -30.05
C ALA A 315 3.19 8.20 -30.10
N LEU A 316 3.74 7.10 -30.62
CA LEU A 316 5.18 6.89 -30.72
C LEU A 316 5.87 7.84 -31.71
N GLY A 317 5.18 8.23 -32.79
CA GLY A 317 5.67 9.24 -33.73
C GLY A 317 5.91 10.60 -33.07
N SER A 318 5.11 10.97 -32.07
CA SER A 318 5.31 12.19 -31.27
C SER A 318 6.52 12.11 -30.33
N HIS A 319 7.00 10.89 -30.04
CA HIS A 319 8.18 10.61 -29.21
C HIS A 319 9.43 10.22 -30.02
N GLY A 320 9.38 10.31 -31.37
CA GLY A 320 10.54 10.07 -32.25
C GLY A 320 10.93 8.60 -32.43
N LEU A 321 10.02 7.66 -32.18
CA LEU A 321 10.23 6.22 -32.32
C LEU A 321 9.76 5.71 -33.69
N GLN A 322 10.43 4.67 -34.22
CA GLN A 322 10.10 4.06 -35.51
C GLN A 322 9.12 2.89 -35.39
N ASP A 323 8.42 2.54 -36.48
CA ASP A 323 7.47 1.42 -36.55
C ASP A 323 8.08 0.07 -36.10
N SER A 324 9.38 -0.13 -36.29
CA SER A 324 10.10 -1.33 -35.82
C SER A 324 10.20 -1.44 -34.29
N GLN A 325 9.87 -0.36 -33.58
CA GLN A 325 9.90 -0.27 -32.12
C GLN A 325 8.48 -0.35 -31.52
N LEU A 326 7.46 -0.62 -32.34
CA LEU A 326 6.08 -0.81 -31.88
C LEU A 326 5.95 -2.08 -31.02
N PRO A 327 5.14 -2.04 -29.95
CA PRO A 327 4.71 -3.23 -29.23
C PRO A 327 4.10 -4.30 -30.14
N ASN A 328 4.30 -5.57 -29.80
CA ASN A 328 3.65 -6.67 -30.50
C ASN A 328 2.17 -6.72 -30.13
N ILE A 329 1.26 -6.59 -31.11
CA ILE A 329 -0.19 -6.67 -30.87
C ILE A 329 -0.69 -8.06 -31.27
N VAL A 330 -1.34 -8.73 -30.34
CA VAL A 330 -1.85 -10.09 -30.52
C VAL A 330 -3.36 -10.11 -30.25
N VAL A 331 -4.12 -10.71 -31.16
CA VAL A 331 -5.53 -10.98 -30.92
C VAL A 331 -5.66 -12.18 -29.98
N ASP A 332 -6.18 -11.93 -28.80
CA ASP A 332 -6.44 -12.93 -27.79
C ASP A 332 -7.82 -13.57 -28.02
N ASN A 333 -7.79 -14.75 -28.64
CA ASN A 333 -8.96 -15.59 -28.87
C ASN A 333 -9.24 -16.55 -27.70
N SER A 334 -8.52 -16.43 -26.58
CA SER A 334 -8.76 -17.27 -25.41
C SER A 334 -9.92 -16.70 -24.58
N GLY A 335 -10.94 -17.54 -24.37
CA GLY A 335 -12.04 -17.30 -23.42
C GLY A 335 -13.43 -17.10 -24.03
N GLU A 336 -14.42 -17.74 -23.42
CA GLU A 336 -15.83 -17.38 -23.52
C GLU A 336 -16.06 -16.08 -22.74
N GLY A 337 -16.26 -14.95 -23.41
CA GLY A 337 -16.44 -13.65 -22.75
C GLY A 337 -16.93 -12.56 -23.70
N ASP A 338 -17.39 -11.45 -23.15
CA ASP A 338 -17.99 -10.29 -23.85
C ASP A 338 -16.98 -9.44 -24.66
N GLY A 339 -15.82 -10.01 -25.01
CA GLY A 339 -14.77 -9.32 -25.75
C GLY A 339 -14.02 -8.27 -24.94
N LYS A 340 -13.98 -8.38 -23.60
CA LYS A 340 -13.29 -7.43 -22.71
C LYS A 340 -12.39 -8.12 -21.69
N PHE A 341 -11.49 -7.33 -21.12
CA PHE A 341 -10.67 -7.67 -19.95
C PHE A 341 -11.28 -7.02 -18.71
N TRP A 342 -11.25 -7.70 -17.57
CA TRP A 342 -11.90 -7.25 -16.35
C TRP A 342 -10.87 -6.95 -15.28
N GLY A 343 -11.01 -5.84 -14.57
CA GLY A 343 -10.03 -5.46 -13.57
C GLY A 343 -10.40 -4.28 -12.71
N ARG A 344 -9.46 -3.92 -11.84
CA ARG A 344 -9.53 -2.80 -10.92
C ARG A 344 -8.93 -1.55 -11.55
N ARG A 345 -9.53 -0.38 -11.37
CA ARG A 345 -8.96 0.87 -11.89
C ARG A 345 -7.68 1.21 -11.15
N VAL A 346 -6.71 1.74 -11.90
CA VAL A 346 -5.46 2.30 -11.37
C VAL A 346 -5.21 3.62 -12.07
N ASP A 347 -4.81 4.65 -11.32
CA ASP A 347 -4.43 5.92 -11.95
C ASP A 347 -2.90 6.01 -12.06
N LEU A 348 -2.35 6.03 -13.27
CA LEU A 348 -0.88 6.16 -13.40
C LEU A 348 -0.40 7.57 -13.01
N GLU A 349 -1.29 8.55 -13.16
CA GLU A 349 -1.12 9.95 -12.82
C GLU A 349 -2.36 10.46 -12.05
N PRO A 350 -2.24 11.52 -11.23
CA PRO A 350 -3.40 12.07 -10.53
C PRO A 350 -4.51 12.45 -11.51
N GLY A 351 -5.63 11.72 -11.45
CA GLY A 351 -6.82 11.93 -12.28
C GLY A 351 -6.97 10.97 -13.49
N ASP A 352 -6.02 10.09 -13.75
CA ASP A 352 -6.08 9.14 -14.88
C ASP A 352 -6.90 7.87 -14.58
N LYS A 353 -8.23 7.97 -14.73
CA LYS A 353 -9.16 6.86 -14.44
C LYS A 353 -9.26 5.79 -15.54
N LYS A 354 -8.33 5.76 -16.49
CA LYS A 354 -8.46 4.95 -17.72
C LYS A 354 -7.63 3.66 -17.73
N ILE A 355 -6.71 3.48 -16.78
CA ILE A 355 -5.88 2.27 -16.65
C ILE A 355 -6.46 1.34 -15.59
N GLY A 356 -6.12 0.05 -15.66
CA GLY A 356 -6.44 -0.93 -14.63
C GLY A 356 -5.38 -1.99 -14.44
N LEU A 357 -5.53 -2.78 -13.37
CA LEU A 357 -4.85 -4.05 -13.17
C LEU A 357 -5.85 -5.18 -13.38
N GLU A 358 -5.41 -6.26 -14.01
CA GLU A 358 -6.28 -7.41 -14.26
C GLU A 358 -6.72 -8.06 -12.96
N TYR A 359 -8.03 -8.28 -12.85
CA TYR A 359 -8.59 -9.08 -11.78
C TYR A 359 -8.21 -10.55 -12.00
N LYS A 360 -7.71 -11.19 -10.95
CA LYS A 360 -7.41 -12.63 -10.94
C LYS A 360 -8.08 -13.25 -9.72
N PRO A 361 -9.01 -14.20 -9.84
CA PRO A 361 -9.50 -14.89 -8.67
C PRO A 361 -8.34 -15.64 -8.02
N ALA A 362 -8.28 -15.65 -6.68
CA ALA A 362 -7.23 -16.34 -5.95
C ALA A 362 -7.83 -17.38 -5.01
N ASP A 363 -7.22 -18.56 -4.93
CA ASP A 363 -7.63 -19.65 -4.05
C ASP A 363 -6.44 -19.99 -3.14
N THR A 364 -6.68 -20.09 -1.84
CA THR A 364 -5.61 -20.45 -0.88
C THR A 364 -4.99 -21.82 -1.14
N LEU A 365 -5.65 -22.67 -1.95
CA LEU A 365 -5.12 -23.96 -2.43
C LEU A 365 -4.74 -23.95 -3.92
N ASN A 366 -5.00 -22.88 -4.68
CA ASN A 366 -4.58 -22.72 -6.07
C ASN A 366 -4.26 -21.23 -6.35
N TYR A 367 -3.01 -20.87 -6.64
CA TYR A 367 -2.50 -19.48 -6.51
C TYR A 367 -2.42 -19.01 -5.05
N SER A 368 -1.91 -19.91 -4.22
CA SER A 368 -1.91 -19.84 -2.77
C SER A 368 -1.21 -18.58 -2.22
N LEU A 369 -0.07 -18.18 -2.82
CA LEU A 369 0.68 -16.98 -2.41
C LEU A 369 -0.15 -15.70 -2.55
N LEU A 370 -0.82 -15.52 -3.70
CA LEU A 370 -1.67 -14.37 -3.96
C LEU A 370 -2.87 -14.34 -3.01
N ALA A 371 -3.55 -15.47 -2.81
CA ALA A 371 -4.72 -15.55 -1.95
C ALA A 371 -4.39 -15.21 -0.49
N VAL A 372 -3.31 -15.79 0.06
CA VAL A 372 -2.90 -15.52 1.45
C VAL A 372 -2.53 -14.05 1.63
N LEU A 373 -1.73 -13.47 0.72
CA LEU A 373 -1.36 -12.06 0.81
C LEU A 373 -2.59 -11.15 0.74
N ARG A 374 -3.50 -11.39 -0.22
CA ARG A 374 -4.72 -10.60 -0.40
C ARG A 374 -5.63 -10.61 0.81
N ILE A 375 -5.88 -11.79 1.36
CA ILE A 375 -6.72 -11.92 2.55
C ILE A 375 -6.04 -11.18 3.71
N ALA A 376 -4.74 -11.39 3.93
CA ALA A 376 -4.01 -10.76 5.03
C ALA A 376 -3.95 -9.22 4.93
N ASP A 377 -3.74 -8.66 3.74
CA ASP A 377 -3.76 -7.21 3.50
C ASP A 377 -5.18 -6.63 3.63
N GLY A 378 -6.16 -7.27 2.98
CA GLY A 378 -7.56 -6.85 3.01
C GLY A 378 -8.20 -6.88 4.40
N VAL A 379 -7.68 -7.72 5.30
CA VAL A 379 -8.19 -7.85 6.67
C VAL A 379 -7.38 -7.10 7.73
N ASP A 380 -6.33 -6.36 7.36
CA ASP A 380 -5.69 -5.42 8.29
C ASP A 380 -6.63 -4.24 8.54
N MET A 381 -7.60 -4.42 9.42
CA MET A 381 -8.65 -3.44 9.73
C MET A 381 -8.76 -3.15 11.22
N THR A 382 -7.81 -3.65 12.01
CA THR A 382 -7.76 -3.40 13.44
C THR A 382 -7.17 -2.01 13.72
N PRO A 383 -7.34 -1.43 14.92
CA PRO A 383 -6.71 -0.15 15.28
C PRO A 383 -5.18 -0.14 15.09
N GLN A 384 -4.55 -1.31 15.06
CA GLN A 384 -3.13 -1.54 14.89
C GLN A 384 -2.61 -1.07 13.51
N ARG A 385 -3.50 -0.87 12.52
CA ARG A 385 -3.16 -0.29 11.21
C ARG A 385 -2.82 1.20 11.27
N PHE A 386 -3.12 1.87 12.38
CA PHE A 386 -2.84 3.29 12.56
C PHE A 386 -1.59 3.55 13.39
N SER A 387 -0.93 4.67 13.09
CA SER A 387 0.18 5.17 13.91
C SER A 387 -0.26 5.40 15.36
N VAL A 388 0.71 5.47 16.28
CA VAL A 388 0.44 5.73 17.71
C VAL A 388 -0.35 7.04 17.90
N ILE A 389 0.00 8.09 17.14
CA ILE A 389 -0.69 9.40 17.22
C ILE A 389 -2.15 9.30 16.76
N GLN A 390 -2.41 8.56 15.69
CA GLN A 390 -3.77 8.37 15.15
C GLN A 390 -4.68 7.51 16.06
N ARG A 391 -4.10 6.75 16.99
CA ARG A 391 -4.85 5.97 17.98
C ARG A 391 -5.27 6.79 19.20
N LEU A 392 -4.73 8.00 19.38
CA LEU A 392 -5.06 8.85 20.53
C LEU A 392 -6.52 9.30 20.51
N PRO A 393 -7.21 9.40 21.67
CA PRO A 393 -8.58 9.92 21.74
C PRO A 393 -8.75 11.29 21.09
N ALA A 394 -7.76 12.18 21.22
CA ALA A 394 -7.75 13.49 20.56
C ALA A 394 -7.84 13.40 19.04
N PHE A 395 -7.11 12.46 18.41
CA PHE A 395 -7.19 12.25 16.97
C PHE A 395 -8.58 11.75 16.57
N LYS A 396 -9.22 10.93 17.41
CA LYS A 396 -10.58 10.45 17.18
C LYS A 396 -11.59 11.58 17.12
N GLU A 397 -11.50 12.54 18.02
CA GLU A 397 -12.32 13.76 17.95
C GLU A 397 -12.04 14.56 16.68
N ILE A 398 -10.77 14.68 16.26
CA ILE A 398 -10.39 15.42 15.04
C ILE A 398 -11.04 14.80 13.80
N TYR A 399 -10.85 13.49 13.55
CA TYR A 399 -11.41 12.90 12.33
C TYR A 399 -12.94 12.79 12.38
N LYS A 400 -13.56 12.64 13.56
CA LYS A 400 -15.02 12.70 13.73
C LYS A 400 -15.58 14.09 13.45
N ALA A 401 -14.87 15.15 13.86
CA ALA A 401 -15.29 16.52 13.57
C ALA A 401 -15.39 16.76 12.05
N PHE A 402 -14.50 16.18 11.26
CA PHE A 402 -14.48 16.34 9.81
C PHE A 402 -15.33 15.31 9.04
N GLY A 403 -15.92 14.31 9.70
CA GLY A 403 -16.57 13.16 9.05
C GLY A 403 -17.97 13.39 8.46
N ASP A 404 -18.22 12.77 7.30
CA ASP A 404 -19.46 12.56 6.49
C ASP A 404 -20.66 13.52 6.58
N GLY A 405 -20.45 14.78 7.00
CA GLY A 405 -21.41 15.89 6.80
C GLY A 405 -22.52 16.02 7.85
N VAL A 406 -22.45 15.29 8.98
CA VAL A 406 -23.45 15.40 10.06
C VAL A 406 -23.11 16.54 11.03
N SER A 407 -21.82 16.72 11.33
CA SER A 407 -21.36 17.80 12.21
C SER A 407 -21.35 19.15 11.49
N PRO A 408 -21.52 20.27 12.21
CA PRO A 408 -21.35 21.61 11.64
C PRO A 408 -19.97 21.81 11.00
N GLU A 409 -18.95 21.21 11.60
CA GLU A 409 -17.56 21.25 11.15
C GLU A 409 -17.40 20.55 9.80
N SER A 410 -17.92 19.33 9.66
CA SER A 410 -17.84 18.55 8.42
C SER A 410 -18.66 19.19 7.30
N GLN A 411 -19.82 19.80 7.62
CA GLN A 411 -20.62 20.54 6.65
C GLN A 411 -19.88 21.75 6.10
N LEU A 412 -19.23 22.52 6.97
CA LEU A 412 -18.44 23.67 6.54
C LEU A 412 -17.19 23.21 5.78
N LEU A 413 -16.49 22.17 6.24
CA LEU A 413 -15.34 21.63 5.53
C LEU A 413 -15.72 21.14 4.13
N LYS A 414 -16.82 20.39 3.99
CA LYS A 414 -17.33 19.93 2.69
C LYS A 414 -17.66 21.10 1.76
N LEU A 415 -18.23 22.17 2.31
CA LEU A 415 -18.50 23.40 1.56
C LEU A 415 -17.19 24.07 1.10
N ILE A 416 -16.18 24.16 1.97
CA ILE A 416 -14.85 24.68 1.62
C ILE A 416 -14.22 23.81 0.53
N GLU A 417 -14.14 22.49 0.73
CA GLU A 417 -13.51 21.54 -0.19
C GLU A 417 -14.16 21.56 -1.58
N SER A 418 -15.50 21.60 -1.64
CA SER A 418 -16.28 21.63 -2.90
C SER A 418 -16.29 22.99 -3.60
N ALA A 419 -15.96 24.09 -2.91
CA ALA A 419 -15.89 25.40 -3.53
C ALA A 419 -14.70 25.47 -4.50
N LYS A 420 -14.93 26.03 -5.71
CA LYS A 420 -13.83 26.24 -6.67
C LYS A 420 -12.90 27.38 -6.25
N GLN A 421 -13.46 28.39 -5.58
CA GLN A 421 -12.77 29.59 -5.12
C GLN A 421 -13.53 30.18 -3.93
N ILE A 422 -12.91 31.14 -3.24
CA ILE A 422 -13.59 31.88 -2.19
C ILE A 422 -14.76 32.71 -2.78
N ASP A 423 -15.94 32.63 -2.15
CA ASP A 423 -17.15 33.34 -2.57
C ASP A 423 -17.96 33.86 -1.37
N PRO A 424 -18.96 34.75 -1.57
CA PRO A 424 -19.74 35.31 -0.46
C PRO A 424 -20.49 34.27 0.36
N VAL A 425 -20.91 33.14 -0.23
CA VAL A 425 -21.64 32.07 0.45
C VAL A 425 -20.71 31.33 1.41
N LEU A 426 -19.50 31.02 0.95
CA LEU A 426 -18.47 30.37 1.76
C LEU A 426 -18.05 31.24 2.94
N ILE A 427 -17.88 32.54 2.71
CA ILE A 427 -17.54 33.51 3.76
C ILE A 427 -18.67 33.64 4.77
N GLN A 428 -19.91 33.80 4.31
CA GLN A 428 -21.06 33.92 5.21
C GLN A 428 -21.23 32.66 6.06
N SER A 429 -20.99 31.48 5.48
CA SER A 429 -21.06 30.20 6.19
C SER A 429 -19.94 30.08 7.23
N SER A 430 -18.71 30.49 6.88
CA SER A 430 -17.55 30.52 7.79
C SER A 430 -17.78 31.47 8.97
N MET A 431 -18.29 32.68 8.71
CA MET A 431 -18.62 33.66 9.75
C MET A 431 -19.77 33.21 10.63
N ARG A 432 -20.79 32.55 10.07
CA ARG A 432 -21.91 31.98 10.84
C ARG A 432 -21.42 30.89 11.77
N TYR A 433 -20.55 30.02 11.28
CA TYR A 433 -19.91 28.98 12.09
C TYR A 433 -19.09 29.61 13.22
N LEU A 434 -18.21 30.58 12.93
CA LEU A 434 -17.41 31.25 13.95
C LEU A 434 -18.27 31.87 15.08
N ARG A 435 -19.35 32.58 14.73
CA ARG A 435 -20.28 33.16 15.71
C ARG A 435 -20.96 32.10 16.58
N ARG A 436 -21.28 30.95 16.00
CA ARG A 436 -21.87 29.83 16.74
C ARG A 436 -20.88 29.32 17.79
N VAL A 437 -19.63 29.05 17.39
CA VAL A 437 -18.63 28.54 18.35
C VAL A 437 -18.34 29.57 19.45
N GLN A 438 -18.24 30.86 19.10
CA GLN A 438 -18.11 31.95 20.08
C GLN A 438 -19.27 32.00 21.09
N SER A 439 -20.48 31.57 20.71
CA SER A 439 -21.63 31.53 21.61
C SER A 439 -21.67 30.28 22.51
N GLU A 440 -21.01 29.20 22.08
CA GLU A 440 -20.98 27.92 22.80
C GLU A 440 -19.82 27.85 23.81
N GLU A 441 -18.74 28.61 23.62
CA GLU A 441 -17.50 28.51 24.40
C GLU A 441 -17.01 29.87 24.92
N SER A 442 -16.80 30.01 26.24
CA SER A 442 -16.50 31.29 26.92
C SER A 442 -15.11 31.36 27.59
N SER A 443 -14.22 30.40 27.33
CA SER A 443 -12.89 30.40 27.93
C SER A 443 -11.90 31.33 27.19
N VAL A 444 -10.89 31.81 27.92
CA VAL A 444 -9.85 32.73 27.40
C VAL A 444 -9.05 32.09 26.26
N SER A 445 -8.73 30.79 26.36
CA SER A 445 -8.02 30.05 25.31
C SER A 445 -8.85 29.94 24.02
N GLN A 446 -10.16 29.76 24.12
CA GLN A 446 -11.05 29.70 22.95
C GLN A 446 -11.22 31.06 22.28
N THR A 447 -11.20 32.15 23.07
CA THR A 447 -11.25 33.52 22.52
C THR A 447 -10.08 33.80 21.58
N GLN A 448 -8.86 33.38 21.96
CA GLN A 448 -7.67 33.55 21.11
C GLN A 448 -7.76 32.74 19.81
N ILE A 449 -8.21 31.48 19.88
CA ILE A 449 -8.41 30.62 18.71
C ILE A 449 -9.42 31.24 17.73
N HIS A 450 -10.50 31.84 18.24
CA HIS A 450 -11.50 32.54 17.43
C HIS A 450 -10.94 33.78 16.72
N ASP A 451 -10.17 34.61 17.43
CA ASP A 451 -9.55 35.81 16.87
C ASP A 451 -8.57 35.47 15.74
N GLU A 452 -7.81 34.37 15.88
CA GLU A 452 -6.90 33.86 14.85
C GLU A 452 -7.65 33.37 13.61
N PHE A 453 -8.78 32.68 13.78
CA PHE A 453 -9.59 32.27 12.63
C PHE A 453 -10.26 33.46 11.93
N GLU A 454 -10.75 34.45 12.68
CA GLU A 454 -11.28 35.69 12.08
C GLU A 454 -10.20 36.42 11.25
N LYS A 455 -8.97 36.49 11.78
CA LYS A 455 -7.82 37.02 11.04
C LYS A 455 -7.55 36.21 9.78
N THR A 456 -7.67 34.88 9.85
CA THR A 456 -7.47 33.99 8.69
C THR A 456 -8.50 34.23 7.59
N ILE A 457 -9.77 34.44 7.96
CA ILE A 457 -10.83 34.83 7.00
C ILE A 457 -10.47 36.16 6.31
N LYS A 458 -9.99 37.17 7.07
CA LYS A 458 -9.56 38.46 6.50
C LYS A 458 -8.37 38.31 5.56
N VAL A 459 -7.39 37.47 5.90
CA VAL A 459 -6.22 37.20 5.04
C VAL A 459 -6.61 36.46 3.77
N ALA A 460 -7.50 35.46 3.88
CA ALA A 460 -8.04 34.71 2.74
C ALA A 460 -8.78 35.63 1.75
N LEU A 461 -9.56 36.58 2.27
CA LEU A 461 -10.28 37.59 1.49
C LEU A 461 -9.37 38.62 0.81
N ALA A 462 -8.20 38.88 1.37
CA ALA A 462 -7.23 39.84 0.85
C ALA A 462 -6.31 39.27 -0.23
N GLN A 463 -6.43 37.97 -0.56
CA GLN A 463 -5.63 37.37 -1.63
C GLN A 463 -6.13 37.78 -3.00
N ASP A 464 -5.20 38.16 -3.88
CA ASP A 464 -5.49 38.47 -5.28
C ASP A 464 -5.93 37.22 -6.06
N ASP A 465 -5.45 36.04 -5.66
CA ASP A 465 -5.89 34.74 -6.20
C ASP A 465 -6.95 34.10 -5.27
N PRO A 466 -8.22 34.01 -5.71
CA PRO A 466 -9.30 33.38 -4.94
C PRO A 466 -9.06 31.90 -4.59
N THR A 467 -8.19 31.20 -5.32
CA THR A 467 -7.79 29.81 -5.07
C THR A 467 -6.85 29.74 -3.87
N VAL A 468 -5.85 30.62 -3.83
CA VAL A 468 -4.95 30.77 -2.67
C VAL A 468 -5.75 31.19 -1.43
N GLY A 469 -6.71 32.10 -1.59
CA GLY A 469 -7.64 32.48 -0.53
C GLY A 469 -8.41 31.28 0.04
N LYS A 470 -8.94 30.40 -0.82
CA LYS A 470 -9.60 29.15 -0.40
C LYS A 470 -8.65 28.25 0.40
N GLU A 471 -7.43 28.01 -0.08
CA GLU A 471 -6.46 27.15 0.62
C GLU A 471 -6.09 27.67 2.01
N ILE A 472 -5.92 28.99 2.14
CA ILE A 472 -5.69 29.65 3.43
C ILE A 472 -6.88 29.45 4.36
N LEU A 473 -8.11 29.64 3.85
CA LEU A 473 -9.33 29.45 4.63
C LEU A 473 -9.50 28.00 5.11
N GLU A 474 -9.24 27.02 4.23
CA GLU A 474 -9.31 25.60 4.56
C GLU A 474 -8.32 25.23 5.66
N LYS A 475 -7.05 25.62 5.51
CA LYS A 475 -6.00 25.35 6.51
C LYS A 475 -6.32 26.04 7.85
N GLY A 476 -6.78 27.28 7.81
CA GLY A 476 -7.18 28.03 9.01
C GLY A 476 -8.35 27.40 9.74
N PHE A 477 -9.36 26.95 9.00
CA PHE A 477 -10.54 26.29 9.56
C PHE A 477 -10.17 24.96 10.22
N LYS A 478 -9.34 24.15 9.56
CA LYS A 478 -8.82 22.89 10.12
C LYS A 478 -8.00 23.17 11.38
N ALA A 479 -7.06 24.11 11.33
CA ALA A 479 -6.22 24.49 12.48
C ALA A 479 -7.06 24.91 13.69
N MET A 480 -7.99 25.85 13.51
CA MET A 480 -8.89 26.31 14.59
C MET A 480 -9.71 25.16 15.18
N THR A 481 -10.27 24.29 14.34
CA THR A 481 -11.06 23.13 14.81
C THR A 481 -10.19 22.17 15.63
N ILE A 482 -8.97 21.89 15.15
CA ILE A 482 -8.01 21.01 15.83
C ILE A 482 -7.58 21.62 17.15
N ASP A 483 -7.18 22.89 17.18
CA ASP A 483 -6.72 23.56 18.40
C ASP A 483 -7.82 23.58 19.47
N ARG A 484 -9.07 23.84 19.07
CA ARG A 484 -10.21 23.76 19.99
C ARG A 484 -10.35 22.37 20.59
N ILE A 485 -10.23 21.32 19.79
CA ILE A 485 -10.27 19.93 20.28
C ILE A 485 -9.10 19.68 21.23
N LEU A 486 -7.88 20.05 20.84
CA LEU A 486 -6.67 19.82 21.63
C LEU A 486 -6.66 20.55 22.98
N THR A 487 -7.39 21.66 23.14
CA THR A 487 -7.54 22.32 24.45
C THR A 487 -8.20 21.44 25.52
N LYS A 488 -8.96 20.42 25.12
CA LYS A 488 -9.57 19.44 26.03
C LYS A 488 -8.57 18.38 26.53
N TYR A 489 -7.40 18.29 25.91
CA TYR A 489 -6.39 17.24 26.12
C TYR A 489 -5.09 17.84 26.67
N GLY A 490 -5.18 18.47 27.85
CA GLY A 490 -4.05 19.20 28.47
C GLY A 490 -2.94 18.33 29.05
N ASP A 491 -3.11 17.01 29.05
CA ASP A 491 -2.15 16.01 29.52
C ASP A 491 -1.19 15.50 28.43
N LEU A 492 -1.44 15.85 27.16
CA LEU A 492 -0.58 15.48 26.04
C LEU A 492 0.73 16.27 26.05
N GLY A 493 1.84 15.59 25.73
CA GLY A 493 3.15 16.24 25.58
C GLY A 493 3.22 17.16 24.35
N GLU A 494 4.13 18.13 24.36
CA GLU A 494 4.28 19.11 23.27
C GLU A 494 4.53 18.45 21.89
N GLU A 495 5.29 17.35 21.87
CA GLU A 495 5.53 16.58 20.64
C GLU A 495 4.24 15.96 20.09
N GLN A 496 3.42 15.35 20.96
CA GLN A 496 2.14 14.75 20.55
C GLN A 496 1.17 15.81 20.04
N LEU A 497 1.08 16.96 20.73
CA LEU A 497 0.26 18.09 20.27
C LEU A 497 0.71 18.61 18.91
N ARG A 498 2.02 18.71 18.68
CA ARG A 498 2.59 19.11 17.39
C ARG A 498 2.26 18.12 16.28
N ASP A 499 2.41 16.82 16.54
CA ASP A 499 2.12 15.77 15.55
C ASP A 499 0.60 15.67 15.27
N LEU A 500 -0.26 15.80 16.28
CA LEU A 500 -1.72 15.86 16.10
C LEU A 500 -2.15 17.04 15.23
N ARG A 501 -1.56 18.24 15.43
CA ARG A 501 -1.80 19.39 14.55
C ARG A 501 -1.37 19.11 13.13
N ARG A 502 -0.15 18.62 12.96
CA ARG A 502 0.43 18.34 11.64
C ARG A 502 -0.41 17.34 10.86
N ILE A 503 -0.77 16.21 11.48
CA ILE A 503 -1.54 15.14 10.82
C ILE A 503 -3.02 15.54 10.69
N GLY A 504 -3.57 16.23 11.69
CA GLY A 504 -4.95 16.71 11.71
C GLY A 504 -5.28 17.65 10.55
N ILE A 505 -4.36 18.56 10.19
CA ILE A 505 -4.56 19.50 9.07
C ILE A 505 -4.63 18.77 7.72
N LEU A 506 -4.05 17.57 7.62
CA LEU A 506 -4.10 16.75 6.41
C LEU A 506 -5.44 16.01 6.27
N GLN A 507 -6.28 15.95 7.30
CA GLN A 507 -7.56 15.27 7.23
C GLN A 507 -8.53 16.00 6.29
N ASN A 508 -9.39 15.23 5.62
CA ASN A 508 -10.46 15.72 4.73
C ASN A 508 -11.78 14.99 5.05
N THR A 509 -12.85 15.36 4.37
CA THR A 509 -14.16 14.72 4.59
C THR A 509 -14.19 13.22 4.26
N GLU A 510 -13.28 12.74 3.41
CA GLU A 510 -13.14 11.32 3.06
C GLU A 510 -12.32 10.54 4.10
N SER A 511 -11.49 11.22 4.89
CA SER A 511 -10.56 10.59 5.83
C SER A 511 -11.29 9.77 6.89
N PHE A 512 -12.49 10.20 7.31
CA PHE A 512 -13.33 9.47 8.25
C PHE A 512 -13.54 8.01 7.84
N ARG A 513 -13.72 7.74 6.54
CA ARG A 513 -13.90 6.39 6.00
C ARG A 513 -12.74 5.47 6.37
N HIS A 514 -11.51 5.98 6.32
CA HIS A 514 -10.30 5.21 6.60
C HIS A 514 -10.12 4.84 8.09
N PHE A 515 -10.77 5.56 9.00
CA PHE A 515 -10.62 5.36 10.45
C PHE A 515 -11.87 4.75 11.11
N ALA A 516 -13.05 5.07 10.58
CA ALA A 516 -14.34 4.60 11.07
C ALA A 516 -14.39 3.07 11.09
N GLY A 517 -14.93 2.50 12.17
CA GLY A 517 -15.14 1.06 12.30
C GLY A 517 -13.93 0.30 12.82
N CYS A 518 -12.71 0.66 12.41
CA CYS A 518 -11.50 -0.01 12.90
C CYS A 518 -11.42 0.00 14.44
N GLU A 519 -11.88 1.07 15.09
CA GLU A 519 -11.83 1.21 16.55
C GLU A 519 -12.72 0.25 17.36
N SER A 520 -13.73 -0.37 16.74
CA SER A 520 -14.54 -1.41 17.37
C SER A 520 -13.98 -2.81 17.12
N ILE A 521 -13.03 -2.99 16.19
CA ILE A 521 -12.50 -4.32 15.84
C ILE A 521 -11.41 -4.72 16.83
N VAL A 522 -11.61 -5.85 17.50
CA VAL A 522 -10.70 -6.40 18.51
C VAL A 522 -9.69 -7.34 17.87
N SER A 523 -10.15 -8.23 17.01
CA SER A 523 -9.29 -9.18 16.29
C SER A 523 -9.94 -9.66 15.00
N VAL A 524 -9.10 -10.06 14.05
CA VAL A 524 -9.52 -10.70 12.81
C VAL A 524 -8.66 -11.94 12.58
N SER A 525 -9.25 -13.02 12.10
CA SER A 525 -8.56 -14.29 11.84
C SER A 525 -9.21 -15.03 10.67
N LEU A 526 -8.41 -15.74 9.88
CA LEU A 526 -8.93 -16.74 8.94
C LEU A 526 -8.99 -18.10 9.66
N GLU A 527 -10.16 -18.70 9.71
CA GLU A 527 -10.45 -19.90 10.51
C GLU A 527 -11.16 -20.98 9.69
N PRO A 528 -11.02 -22.27 10.06
CA PRO A 528 -11.86 -23.33 9.53
C PRO A 528 -13.34 -23.08 9.85
N SER A 529 -14.24 -23.46 8.94
CA SER A 529 -15.69 -23.42 9.17
C SER A 529 -16.37 -24.67 8.62
N SER A 530 -17.62 -24.91 9.02
CA SER A 530 -18.41 -26.02 8.45
C SER A 530 -18.63 -25.90 6.94
N ALA A 531 -18.51 -24.68 6.38
CA ALA A 531 -18.63 -24.41 4.95
C ALA A 531 -17.29 -24.46 4.20
N GLY A 532 -16.16 -24.58 4.91
CA GLY A 532 -14.79 -24.50 4.36
C GLY A 532 -13.92 -23.66 5.28
N SER A 533 -13.77 -22.38 4.95
CA SER A 533 -13.07 -21.40 5.78
C SER A 533 -13.88 -20.12 5.89
N GLN A 534 -13.57 -19.31 6.90
CA GLN A 534 -14.21 -18.03 7.14
C GLN A 534 -13.23 -17.03 7.76
N VAL A 535 -13.40 -15.75 7.44
CA VAL A 535 -12.79 -14.65 8.18
C VAL A 535 -13.68 -14.35 9.38
N ARG A 536 -13.19 -14.62 10.59
CA ARG A 536 -13.86 -14.31 11.85
C ARG A 536 -13.41 -12.96 12.36
N ILE A 537 -14.35 -12.05 12.60
CA ILE A 537 -14.14 -10.68 13.06
C ILE A 537 -14.77 -10.56 14.44
N VAL A 538 -13.95 -10.25 15.45
CA VAL A 538 -14.41 -10.00 16.82
C VAL A 538 -14.49 -8.50 17.06
N VAL A 539 -15.63 -8.01 17.54
CA VAL A 539 -15.85 -6.60 17.85
C VAL A 539 -16.07 -6.35 19.34
N ASP A 540 -15.69 -5.16 19.77
CA ASP A 540 -16.11 -4.54 21.02
C ASP A 540 -17.53 -4.01 20.81
N ARG A 541 -18.52 -4.69 21.42
CA ARG A 541 -19.93 -4.42 21.21
C ARG A 541 -20.32 -2.98 21.53
N ASP A 542 -19.83 -2.45 22.64
CA ASP A 542 -20.17 -1.08 23.07
C ASP A 542 -19.63 -0.04 22.08
N LYS A 543 -18.39 -0.22 21.62
CA LYS A 543 -17.81 0.66 20.60
C LYS A 543 -18.49 0.51 19.23
N PHE A 544 -18.86 -0.72 18.87
CA PHE A 544 -19.59 -1.01 17.64
C PHE A 544 -20.94 -0.29 17.65
N ASP A 545 -21.73 -0.46 18.70
CA ASP A 545 -23.04 0.17 18.82
C ASP A 545 -22.94 1.70 18.87
N ALA A 546 -21.91 2.26 19.52
CA ALA A 546 -21.66 3.71 19.56
C ALA A 546 -21.33 4.32 18.18
N LEU A 547 -20.77 3.50 17.27
CA LEU A 547 -20.41 3.92 15.92
C LEU A 547 -21.55 3.78 14.91
N SER A 548 -22.58 2.99 15.21
CA SER A 548 -23.69 2.75 14.28
C SER A 548 -24.50 4.00 13.93
N GLY A 549 -24.45 5.03 14.79
CA GLY A 549 -25.10 6.33 14.56
C GLY A 549 -24.43 7.23 13.52
N TYR A 550 -23.24 6.88 13.03
CA TYR A 550 -22.52 7.66 12.01
C TYR A 550 -22.67 6.99 10.65
N THR A 551 -23.15 7.73 9.65
CA THR A 551 -23.23 7.25 8.27
C THR A 551 -21.88 7.39 7.57
N VAL A 552 -21.59 6.43 6.68
CA VAL A 552 -20.51 6.48 5.71
C VAL A 552 -21.09 6.26 4.32
N ARG A 553 -20.79 7.19 3.40
CA ARG A 553 -21.15 7.10 1.98
C ARG A 553 -19.92 6.81 1.13
N GLU A 554 -19.96 5.84 0.22
CA GLU A 554 -18.91 5.59 -0.76
C GLU A 554 -19.47 5.48 -2.18
N ASP A 555 -18.81 6.13 -3.13
CA ASP A 555 -19.13 5.97 -4.55
C ASP A 555 -18.58 4.65 -5.05
N ILE A 556 -19.46 3.75 -5.47
CA ILE A 556 -19.09 2.49 -6.10
C ILE A 556 -19.42 2.56 -7.58
N TYR A 557 -18.62 1.85 -8.37
CA TYR A 557 -18.89 1.66 -9.77
C TYR A 557 -19.23 0.20 -10.03
N ASP A 558 -20.33 -0.04 -10.73
CA ASP A 558 -20.64 -1.38 -11.21
C ASP A 558 -19.67 -1.78 -12.35
N ARG A 559 -19.77 -3.04 -12.78
CA ARG A 559 -18.98 -3.61 -13.88
C ARG A 559 -19.14 -2.83 -15.22
N TYR A 560 -20.18 -2.04 -15.37
CA TYR A 560 -20.44 -1.20 -16.55
C TYR A 560 -19.92 0.23 -16.39
N GLY A 561 -19.37 0.57 -15.23
CA GLY A 561 -18.90 1.91 -14.89
C GLY A 561 -20.02 2.85 -14.45
N HIS A 562 -21.23 2.35 -14.18
CA HIS A 562 -22.27 3.17 -13.57
C HIS A 562 -21.95 3.41 -12.11
N ARG A 563 -21.99 4.69 -11.72
CA ARG A 563 -21.78 5.12 -10.35
C ARG A 563 -23.07 4.92 -9.55
N TYR A 564 -22.98 4.28 -8.40
CA TYR A 564 -23.99 4.28 -7.35
C TYR A 564 -23.35 4.65 -6.01
N GLU A 565 -24.15 5.08 -5.05
CA GLU A 565 -23.68 5.41 -3.70
C GLU A 565 -24.05 4.28 -2.75
N GLU A 566 -23.05 3.66 -2.14
CA GLU A 566 -23.24 2.74 -1.03
C GLU A 566 -23.31 3.53 0.26
N VAL A 567 -24.31 3.22 1.09
CA VAL A 567 -24.55 3.89 2.36
C VAL A 567 -24.52 2.85 3.46
N THR A 568 -23.48 2.90 4.29
CA THR A 568 -23.32 2.02 5.45
C THR A 568 -23.12 2.85 6.71
N ASN A 569 -23.06 2.19 7.86
CA ASN A 569 -22.70 2.84 9.11
C ASN A 569 -21.19 2.71 9.41
N ALA A 570 -20.67 3.60 10.23
CA ALA A 570 -19.25 3.65 10.57
C ALA A 570 -18.77 2.37 11.25
N SER A 571 -19.62 1.69 12.04
CA SER A 571 -19.29 0.42 12.69
C SER A 571 -19.08 -0.73 11.70
N GLU A 572 -19.78 -0.71 10.57
CA GLU A 572 -19.79 -1.78 9.58
C GLU A 572 -18.86 -1.51 8.39
N TYR A 573 -18.45 -0.26 8.16
CA TYR A 573 -17.75 0.14 6.94
C TYR A 573 -16.51 -0.71 6.62
N GLN A 574 -15.66 -0.98 7.61
CA GLN A 574 -14.43 -1.77 7.40
C GLN A 574 -14.73 -3.26 7.21
N ILE A 575 -15.76 -3.76 7.86
CA ILE A 575 -16.26 -5.13 7.66
C ILE A 575 -16.81 -5.28 6.25
N TRP A 576 -17.55 -4.28 5.77
CA TRP A 576 -18.05 -4.23 4.40
C TRP A 576 -16.91 -4.18 3.36
N ARG A 577 -15.86 -3.39 3.61
CA ARG A 577 -14.65 -3.38 2.75
C ARG A 577 -13.96 -4.74 2.73
N ALA A 578 -13.77 -5.35 3.89
CA ALA A 578 -13.20 -6.70 4.00
C ALA A 578 -14.06 -7.73 3.28
N PHE A 579 -15.38 -7.57 3.33
CA PHE A 579 -16.31 -8.41 2.59
C PHE A 579 -16.09 -8.34 1.08
N GLN A 580 -15.92 -7.14 0.51
CA GLN A 580 -15.58 -6.99 -0.91
C GLN A 580 -14.29 -7.75 -1.26
N THR A 581 -13.25 -7.66 -0.42
CA THR A 581 -11.99 -8.38 -0.63
C THR A 581 -12.18 -9.90 -0.50
N VAL A 582 -12.84 -10.38 0.55
CA VAL A 582 -12.95 -11.81 0.85
C VAL A 582 -13.84 -12.56 -0.14
N GLN A 583 -14.91 -11.93 -0.63
CA GLN A 583 -15.86 -12.56 -1.57
C GLN A 583 -15.24 -13.00 -2.90
N GLU A 584 -14.11 -12.40 -3.25
CA GLU A 584 -13.38 -12.63 -4.50
C GLU A 584 -12.23 -13.63 -4.32
N ASN A 585 -12.05 -14.15 -3.10
CA ASN A 585 -11.08 -15.17 -2.76
C ASN A 585 -11.77 -16.50 -2.37
N TYR A 586 -11.05 -17.59 -2.58
CA TYR A 586 -11.54 -18.95 -2.38
C TYR A 586 -10.60 -19.75 -1.48
N HIS A 587 -11.12 -20.83 -0.92
CA HIS A 587 -10.37 -21.85 -0.22
C HIS A 587 -10.81 -23.23 -0.73
N GLY A 588 -9.98 -23.86 -1.55
CA GLY A 588 -10.28 -25.15 -2.16
C GLY A 588 -11.50 -25.11 -3.08
N GLY A 589 -11.64 -24.04 -3.87
CA GLY A 589 -12.76 -23.79 -4.77
C GLY A 589 -14.05 -23.33 -4.09
N LYS A 590 -14.07 -23.16 -2.77
CA LYS A 590 -15.22 -22.64 -2.01
C LYS A 590 -15.00 -21.18 -1.62
N LYS A 591 -16.04 -20.35 -1.67
CA LYS A 591 -15.96 -18.96 -1.20
C LYS A 591 -15.68 -18.93 0.30
N ILE A 592 -14.79 -18.02 0.70
CA ILE A 592 -14.48 -17.78 2.10
C ILE A 592 -15.65 -17.01 2.73
N GLY A 593 -16.15 -17.50 3.87
CA GLY A 593 -17.23 -16.85 4.62
C GLY A 593 -16.73 -15.65 5.43
N ILE A 594 -17.64 -14.84 5.95
CA ILE A 594 -17.35 -13.85 7.01
C ILE A 594 -18.31 -14.09 8.17
N GLU A 595 -17.76 -14.13 9.37
CA GLU A 595 -18.50 -14.20 10.62
C GLU A 595 -18.12 -13.00 11.50
N VAL A 596 -19.11 -12.29 12.03
CA VAL A 596 -18.90 -11.17 12.95
C VAL A 596 -19.55 -11.48 14.29
N VAL A 597 -18.75 -11.44 15.35
CA VAL A 597 -19.18 -11.76 16.72
C VAL A 597 -18.64 -10.73 17.71
N ASP A 598 -19.23 -10.66 18.89
CA ASP A 598 -18.68 -9.89 20.01
C ASP A 598 -17.67 -10.71 20.84
N GLY A 599 -17.14 -10.10 21.90
CA GLY A 599 -16.20 -10.76 22.81
C GLY A 599 -16.76 -11.96 23.59
N ASN A 600 -18.07 -12.24 23.49
CA ASN A 600 -18.75 -13.38 24.10
C ASN A 600 -19.25 -14.39 23.05
N ASP A 601 -18.73 -14.33 21.82
CA ASP A 601 -19.15 -15.16 20.69
C ASP A 601 -20.63 -14.99 20.29
N VAL A 602 -21.25 -13.86 20.65
CA VAL A 602 -22.61 -13.55 20.21
C VAL A 602 -22.56 -12.95 18.81
N PRO A 603 -23.30 -13.50 17.82
CA PRO A 603 -23.36 -12.95 16.47
C PRO A 603 -23.80 -11.48 16.45
N VAL A 604 -23.11 -10.68 15.64
CA VAL A 604 -23.45 -9.27 15.40
C VAL A 604 -24.19 -9.18 14.07
N GLU A 605 -25.45 -8.73 14.11
CA GLU A 605 -26.24 -8.47 12.90
C GLU A 605 -25.70 -7.25 12.16
N LEU A 606 -25.43 -7.43 10.86
CA LEU A 606 -24.95 -6.38 9.97
C LEU A 606 -26.11 -5.82 9.15
N SER A 607 -26.14 -4.50 8.96
CA SER A 607 -27.18 -3.81 8.21
C SER A 607 -27.05 -3.98 6.69
N PHE A 608 -25.82 -4.15 6.18
CA PHE A 608 -25.62 -4.50 4.78
C PHE A 608 -25.90 -5.99 4.58
N VAL A 609 -26.70 -6.33 3.56
CA VAL A 609 -26.91 -7.72 3.17
C VAL A 609 -25.67 -8.16 2.41
N PRO A 610 -24.92 -9.16 2.90
CA PRO A 610 -23.91 -9.83 2.09
C PRO A 610 -24.51 -10.17 0.72
N LEU A 611 -23.87 -9.80 -0.39
CA LEU A 611 -24.21 -10.26 -1.74
C LEU A 611 -23.95 -11.78 -1.88
N GLN A 612 -24.47 -12.59 -0.97
CA GLN A 612 -24.42 -14.04 -0.96
C GLN A 612 -25.71 -14.66 -1.55
N LYS A 613 -26.70 -13.86 -1.95
CA LYS A 613 -27.98 -14.37 -2.49
C LYS A 613 -28.06 -14.49 -4.02
N ALA A 614 -26.94 -14.48 -4.73
CA ALA A 614 -26.91 -14.79 -6.15
C ALA A 614 -25.70 -15.69 -6.49
N ALA A 615 -25.81 -16.97 -6.15
CA ALA A 615 -25.09 -18.06 -6.80
C ALA A 615 -26.11 -19.11 -7.23
#